data_AF-Q95J24-F1
#
_entry.id   AF-Q95J24-F1
#
_cell.length_a   1.000
_cell.length_b   1.000
_cell.length_c   1.000
_cell.angle_alpha   90.00
_cell.angle_beta   90.00
_cell.angle_gamma   90.00
#
_symmetry.space_group_name_H-M   'P 1'
#
loop_
_entity.id
_entity.type
_entity.pdbx_description
1 polymer ?
#
loop_
_entity_poly.entity_id
_entity_poly.type
_entity_poly.pdbx_seq_one_letter_code
_entity_poly.pdbx_strand_id
1 'polypeptide(L)' 'MRTSYLLLFTLCLLLSEMASGDNFLTGLGHRSDHYNCVRSGGQCLYSACPIYTKIQGTCYHGKAKCCK' A
#
# COMPACT_ATOMS: atom_id res chain seq x y z
N MET A 1 5.25 10.95 -41.10
CA MET A 1 6.34 11.04 -40.09
C MET A 1 5.87 11.72 -38.79
N ARG A 2 5.24 12.90 -38.86
CA ARG A 2 4.78 13.65 -37.66
C ARG A 2 3.66 12.96 -36.87
N THR A 3 2.73 12.30 -37.56
CA THR A 3 1.62 11.54 -36.95
C THR A 3 2.09 10.31 -36.19
N SER A 4 3.10 9.60 -36.71
CA SER A 4 3.71 8.44 -36.04
C SER A 4 4.35 8.82 -34.71
N TYR A 5 5.00 10.00 -34.64
CA TYR A 5 5.57 10.52 -33.39
C TYR A 5 4.51 10.86 -32.34
N LEU A 6 3.39 11.46 -32.75
CA LEU A 6 2.29 11.77 -31.83
C LEU A 6 1.67 10.50 -31.25
N LEU A 7 1.46 9.47 -32.09
CA LEU A 7 0.96 8.15 -31.65
C LEU A 7 1.91 7.48 -30.66
N LEU A 8 3.23 7.51 -30.92
CA LEU A 8 4.23 7.00 -29.99
C LEU A 8 4.22 7.76 -28.66
N PHE A 9 4.04 9.08 -28.69
CA PHE A 9 4.00 9.90 -27.49
C PHE A 9 2.77 9.58 -26.62
N THR A 10 1.59 9.47 -27.23
CA THR A 10 0.37 9.06 -26.52
C THR A 10 0.47 7.64 -25.97
N LEU A 11 1.08 6.72 -26.73
CA LEU A 11 1.29 5.36 -26.28
C LEU A 11 2.23 5.34 -25.06
N CYS A 12 3.36 6.07 -25.09
CA CYS A 12 4.25 6.21 -23.94
C CYS A 12 3.55 6.77 -22.69
N LEU A 13 2.70 7.78 -22.84
CA LEU A 13 1.94 8.35 -21.71
C LEU A 13 0.99 7.30 -21.10
N LEU A 14 0.24 6.58 -21.93
CA LEU A 14 -0.64 5.49 -21.47
C LEU A 14 0.14 4.36 -20.79
N LEU A 15 1.31 3.99 -21.33
CA LEU A 15 2.19 3.01 -20.70
C LEU A 15 2.73 3.48 -19.33
N SER A 16 2.97 4.78 -19.18
CA SER A 16 3.45 5.37 -17.92
C SER A 16 2.34 5.42 -16.87
N GLU A 17 1.11 5.73 -17.29
CA GLU A 17 -0.07 5.70 -16.41
C GLU A 17 -0.41 4.28 -15.96
N MET A 18 -0.34 3.27 -16.83
CA MET A 18 -0.58 1.87 -16.42
C MET A 18 0.55 1.32 -15.53
N ALA A 19 1.79 1.77 -15.71
CA ALA A 19 2.90 1.43 -14.80
C ALA A 19 2.75 2.10 -13.42
N SER A 20 2.05 3.24 -13.36
CA SER A 20 1.68 3.94 -12.13
C SER A 20 0.30 3.52 -11.59
N GLY A 21 -0.44 2.72 -12.37
CA GLY A 21 -1.86 2.43 -12.21
C GLY A 21 -2.19 1.39 -11.14
N ASP A 22 -1.19 0.71 -10.59
CA ASP A 22 -1.37 -0.29 -9.52
C ASP A 22 -1.26 0.30 -8.09
N ASN A 23 -1.22 1.64 -7.96
CA ASN A 23 -1.11 2.28 -6.64
C ASN A 23 -2.26 3.21 -6.26
N PHE A 24 -3.04 3.74 -7.21
CA PHE A 24 -4.12 4.68 -6.85
C PHE A 24 -5.45 3.98 -6.58
N LEU A 25 -5.87 3.02 -7.43
CA LEU A 25 -7.17 2.36 -7.29
C LEU A 25 -7.19 1.26 -6.22
N THR A 26 -6.08 0.57 -6.00
CA THR A 26 -5.88 -0.36 -4.87
C THR A 26 -5.95 0.36 -3.52
N GLY A 27 -5.63 1.66 -3.47
CA GLY A 27 -5.68 2.48 -2.26
C GLY A 27 -7.10 2.73 -1.71
N LEU A 28 -8.13 2.79 -2.56
CA LEU A 28 -9.51 3.03 -2.10
C LEU A 28 -10.12 1.81 -1.37
N GLY A 29 -9.66 0.60 -1.68
CA GLY A 29 -10.11 -0.64 -1.04
C GLY A 29 -9.19 -1.16 0.06
N HIS A 30 -7.90 -0.79 0.04
CA HIS A 30 -6.94 -1.26 1.03
C HIS A 30 -7.08 -0.45 2.32
N ARG A 31 -7.89 -0.96 3.25
CA ARG A 31 -7.90 -0.46 4.63
C ARG A 31 -6.46 -0.41 5.15
N SER A 32 -6.10 0.70 5.79
CA SER A 32 -4.78 0.83 6.40
C SER A 32 -4.50 -0.35 7.33
N ASP A 33 -3.26 -0.82 7.29
CA ASP A 33 -2.77 -1.89 8.16
C ASP A 33 -3.04 -1.57 9.65
N HIS A 34 -2.87 -0.29 10.04
CA HIS A 34 -3.30 0.25 11.33
C HIS A 34 -4.78 0.00 11.64
N TYR A 35 -5.70 0.35 10.73
CA TYR A 35 -7.13 0.16 10.95
C TYR A 35 -7.47 -1.32 11.12
N ASN A 36 -6.89 -2.20 10.31
CA ASN A 36 -7.11 -3.64 10.42
C ASN A 36 -6.60 -4.20 11.75
N CYS A 37 -5.44 -3.73 12.21
CA CYS A 37 -4.89 -4.10 13.51
C CYS A 37 -5.84 -3.75 14.67
N VAL A 38 -6.23 -2.48 14.76
CA VAL A 38 -7.10 -1.97 15.85
C VAL A 38 -8.48 -2.65 15.81
N ARG A 39 -9.07 -2.80 14.61
CA ARG A 39 -10.35 -3.50 14.44
C ARG A 39 -10.30 -4.95 14.90
N SER A 40 -9.15 -5.61 14.74
CA SER A 40 -8.93 -6.98 15.22
C SER A 40 -8.71 -7.07 16.73
N GLY A 41 -8.60 -5.95 17.45
CA GLY A 41 -8.26 -5.91 18.88
C GLY A 41 -6.76 -6.01 19.16
N GLY A 42 -5.91 -5.77 18.16
CA GLY A 42 -4.47 -5.64 18.33
C GLY A 42 -4.05 -4.19 18.64
N GLN A 43 -2.79 -4.01 19.02
CA GLN A 43 -2.17 -2.72 19.25
C GLN A 43 -0.96 -2.52 18.32
N CYS A 44 -0.85 -1.32 17.75
CA CYS A 44 0.28 -0.96 16.90
C CYS A 44 1.46 -0.47 17.74
N LEU A 45 2.59 -1.18 17.69
CA LEU A 45 3.80 -0.84 18.44
C LEU A 45 5.01 -0.69 17.49
N TYR A 46 5.78 0.39 17.67
CA TYR A 46 7.09 0.55 17.01
C TYR A 46 8.18 -0.30 17.69
N SER A 47 7.98 -0.65 18.96
CA SER A 47 8.84 -1.53 19.74
C SER A 47 8.53 -3.01 19.51
N ALA A 48 9.21 -3.90 20.24
CA ALA A 48 8.84 -5.31 20.29
C ALA A 48 7.47 -5.50 20.94
N CYS A 49 6.76 -6.54 20.50
CA CYS A 49 5.50 -6.93 21.14
C CYS A 49 5.73 -7.40 22.58
N PRO A 50 4.82 -7.11 23.52
CA PRO A 50 4.86 -7.67 24.88
C PRO A 50 4.99 -9.20 24.87
N ILE A 51 5.62 -9.76 25.92
CA ILE A 51 5.96 -11.19 26.04
C ILE A 51 4.76 -12.13 25.81
N TYR A 52 3.55 -11.70 26.18
CA TYR A 52 2.31 -12.49 26.04
C TYR A 52 1.50 -12.20 24.77
N THR A 53 2.11 -11.55 23.77
CA THR A 53 1.46 -11.21 22.49
C THR A 53 2.33 -11.63 21.32
N LYS A 54 1.75 -11.75 20.13
CA LYS A 54 2.46 -12.14 18.90
C LYS A 54 2.25 -11.08 17.82
N ILE A 55 3.19 -11.03 16.88
CA ILE A 55 3.06 -10.18 15.68
C ILE A 55 2.02 -10.83 14.76
N GLN A 56 0.91 -10.14 14.51
CA GLN A 56 -0.15 -10.58 13.60
C GLN A 56 -0.15 -9.82 12.27
N GLY A 57 0.71 -8.81 12.13
CA GLY A 57 0.80 -7.98 10.93
C GLY A 57 1.61 -6.72 11.17
N THR A 58 1.43 -5.74 10.28
CA THR A 58 2.09 -4.43 10.35
C THR A 58 1.11 -3.31 10.67
N CYS A 59 1.66 -2.14 11.01
CA CYS A 59 0.94 -0.87 11.13
C CYS A 59 1.76 0.27 10.51
N TYR A 60 1.07 1.33 10.08
CA TYR A 60 1.65 2.56 9.51
C TYR A 60 2.55 2.29 8.29
N HIS A 61 2.03 1.54 7.31
CA HIS A 61 2.78 1.14 6.11
C HIS A 61 4.05 0.35 6.44
N GLY A 62 3.94 -0.63 7.35
CA GLY A 62 5.08 -1.49 7.70
C GLY A 62 6.05 -0.92 8.75
N LYS A 63 5.87 0.32 9.22
CA LYS A 63 6.79 0.95 10.18
C LYS A 63 6.62 0.46 11.61
N ALA A 64 5.46 -0.09 11.94
CA ALA A 64 5.14 -0.66 13.24
C ALA A 64 4.58 -2.08 13.09
N LYS A 65 4.50 -2.79 14.22
CA LYS A 65 3.99 -4.16 14.30
C LYS A 65 2.60 -4.13 14.92
N CYS A 66 1.69 -4.94 14.38
CA CYS A 66 0.43 -5.23 15.04
C CYS A 66 0.64 -6.36 16.05
N CYS A 67 0.52 -6.06 17.34
CA CYS A 67 0.72 -7.02 18.43
C CYS A 67 -0.65 -7.42 19.02
N LYS A 68 -0.92 -8.72 19.11
CA LYS A 68 -2.13 -9.29 19.71
C LYS A 68 -1.85 -10.66 20.34
#